data_AF-A0A8H3G9X0-F1
#
_entry.id   AF-A0A8H3G9X0-F1
#
_cell.length_a   1.000
_cell.length_b   1.000
_cell.length_c   1.000
_cell.angle_alpha   90.00
_cell.angle_beta   90.00
_cell.angle_gamma   90.00
#
_symmetry.space_group_name_H-M   'P 1'
#
loop_
_entity.id
_entity.type
_entity.pdbx_description
1 polymer ?
#
loop_
_entity_poly.entity_id
_entity_poly.type
_entity_poly.pdbx_seq_one_letter_code
_entity_poly.pdbx_strand_id
1 'polypeptide(L)'
;MAGGSYAPIPQDPSKAITIPYSWALLRWIQARASTRPHLCVSVILLIHLLFLLSFLHSREWSLFKFEDQEQAQWASDAANFDSIFAREAQLPQHNLSVPYPEGRNGRYLQFSNQMWGAGWNNLLQERLLNTILAYETDRAPAHPPRNDTAEDGQRKVLSIPYNALLSGPTSGMSWGAGDQHPRAVSRTYWDTVCPESERRIVDANEVMNRIVGDSGIKIRDSDGIKILSEWTKIIRTIPERCVEVKGTQIFDVFLFCDARLVSLWDTLANHPTLRLLEDSEVVKNAVSRNMAKLQTVSLAQRPFIPKSAGVIQGLLGIHIRRGDFLGDKGKSNGHCLHLAKYTGTYSGWNQLPQLYDRYRGPSRDGLERGQSTPELREYYLRHCLPTPEQIASRIRELREETHAHISHIYIANNAEDEFLKELRRVLAVDGWGPNKITTSQELELNWQATSVNNVVDMSILSRAELFIGNGWSTLTSNVVMRRLTTGQSPESTRLW
;
A
#
# COMPACT_ATOMS: atom_id res chain seq x y z
N MET A 1 53.57 33.93 27.57
CA MET A 1 53.32 35.25 28.21
C MET A 1 53.52 35.08 29.70
N ALA A 2 54.12 36.09 30.32
CA ALA A 2 54.92 36.00 31.52
C ALA A 2 54.15 35.97 32.85
N GLY A 3 54.85 35.47 33.89
CA GLY A 3 54.70 35.83 35.31
C GLY A 3 53.79 34.89 36.11
N GLY A 4 54.20 34.30 37.23
CA GLY A 4 55.44 34.36 38.01
C GLY A 4 55.21 33.51 39.27
N SER A 5 56.10 32.55 39.51
CA SER A 5 56.09 31.66 40.68
C SER A 5 56.83 32.31 41.84
N TYR A 6 56.32 32.18 43.07
CA TYR A 6 57.14 32.01 44.27
C TYR A 6 56.31 31.30 45.36
N ALA A 7 56.76 30.11 45.75
CA ALA A 7 56.44 29.48 47.03
C ALA A 7 57.36 30.05 48.13
N PRO A 8 56.97 29.93 49.41
CA PRO A 8 57.70 28.95 50.22
C PRO A 8 56.84 28.20 51.26
N ILE A 9 57.25 26.95 51.50
CA ILE A 9 57.04 26.11 52.71
C ILE A 9 58.28 26.43 53.59
N PRO A 10 58.31 26.47 54.95
CA PRO A 10 58.03 25.24 55.74
C PRO A 10 57.70 25.31 57.27
N GLN A 11 57.32 24.13 57.81
CA GLN A 11 57.40 23.57 59.20
C GLN A 11 56.40 24.11 60.26
N ASP A 12 55.41 23.34 60.72
CA ASP A 12 55.43 22.27 61.77
C ASP A 12 55.59 22.85 63.21
N PRO A 13 55.15 22.25 64.34
CA PRO A 13 54.17 21.19 64.64
C PRO A 13 53.06 21.70 65.58
N SER A 14 52.20 20.80 66.06
CA SER A 14 51.25 20.98 67.19
C SER A 14 49.81 21.39 66.83
N LYS A 15 48.97 20.38 66.64
CA LYS A 15 47.77 20.13 67.46
C LYS A 15 47.08 18.86 66.95
N ALA A 16 47.60 17.73 67.42
CA ALA A 16 46.79 16.53 67.56
C ALA A 16 45.84 16.76 68.74
N ILE A 17 44.56 16.90 68.47
CA ILE A 17 43.50 16.66 69.45
C ILE A 17 42.88 15.32 69.06
N THR A 18 43.24 14.31 69.85
CA THR A 18 42.49 13.11 70.22
C THR A 18 41.06 13.03 69.69
N ILE A 19 40.73 11.90 69.05
CA ILE A 19 39.91 10.82 69.67
C ILE A 19 40.38 9.47 69.07
N PRO A 20 40.71 8.48 69.91
CA PRO A 20 41.18 7.16 69.48
C PRO A 20 40.03 6.17 69.23
N TYR A 21 40.28 5.29 68.24
CA TYR A 21 40.03 3.85 68.24
C TYR A 21 38.63 3.37 68.70
N SER A 22 37.75 3.00 67.77
CA SER A 22 37.74 1.65 67.16
C SER A 22 37.47 0.50 68.14
N TRP A 23 36.32 0.45 68.82
CA TRP A 23 35.82 -0.81 69.41
C TRP A 23 34.28 -0.93 69.43
N ALA A 24 33.54 -0.10 68.68
CA ALA A 24 32.08 -0.04 68.79
C ALA A 24 31.26 -0.61 67.60
N LEU A 25 31.85 -0.84 66.40
CA LEU A 25 31.05 -1.31 65.25
C LEU A 25 31.05 -2.85 65.08
N LEU A 26 32.06 -3.55 65.60
CA LEU A 26 32.17 -5.01 65.47
C LEU A 26 31.41 -5.80 66.56
N ARG A 27 30.90 -5.14 67.60
CA ARG A 27 30.02 -5.78 68.61
C ARG A 27 28.52 -5.61 68.34
N TRP A 28 28.12 -4.82 67.35
CA TRP A 28 26.71 -4.68 66.99
C TRP A 28 26.23 -5.76 65.99
N ILE A 29 27.16 -6.42 65.27
CA ILE A 29 26.80 -7.45 64.27
C ILE A 29 26.77 -8.87 64.87
N GLN A 30 27.34 -9.10 66.05
CA GLN A 30 27.32 -10.43 66.70
C GLN A 30 26.22 -10.64 67.75
N ALA A 31 25.29 -9.70 67.92
CA ALA A 31 24.22 -9.81 68.91
C ALA A 31 22.81 -9.64 68.29
N ARG A 32 22.55 -10.34 67.16
CA ARG A 32 21.19 -10.76 66.72
C ARG A 32 21.23 -11.66 65.48
N ALA A 33 22.12 -12.66 65.49
CA ALA A 33 22.04 -13.77 64.55
C ALA A 33 21.04 -14.84 65.06
N SER A 34 19.76 -14.47 65.13
CA SER A 34 18.63 -15.39 65.03
C SER A 34 17.69 -14.89 63.93
N THR A 35 18.28 -14.50 62.80
CA THR A 35 17.55 -14.14 61.60
C THR A 35 17.00 -15.41 60.97
N ARG A 36 15.68 -15.54 61.05
CA ARG A 36 14.85 -16.58 60.45
C ARG A 36 15.37 -16.91 59.04
N PRO A 37 15.68 -18.18 58.73
CA PRO A 37 16.24 -18.58 57.42
C PRO A 37 15.37 -18.11 56.24
N HIS A 38 14.07 -17.93 56.46
CA HIS A 38 13.14 -17.38 55.48
C HIS A 38 13.50 -15.96 54.99
N LEU A 39 14.05 -15.08 55.83
CA LEU A 39 14.34 -13.71 55.41
C LEU A 39 15.55 -13.65 54.47
N CYS A 40 16.59 -14.46 54.72
CA CYS A 40 17.74 -14.58 53.83
C CYS A 40 17.35 -15.23 52.50
N VAL A 41 16.49 -16.25 52.53
CA VAL A 41 15.97 -16.89 51.30
C VAL A 41 15.13 -15.89 50.48
N SER A 42 14.30 -15.07 51.12
CA SER A 42 13.51 -14.04 50.42
C SER A 42 14.38 -12.96 49.79
N VAL A 43 15.45 -12.52 50.44
CA VAL A 43 16.38 -11.51 49.88
C VAL A 43 17.16 -12.09 48.69
N ILE A 44 17.63 -13.35 48.79
CA ILE A 44 18.33 -14.01 47.69
C ILE A 44 17.39 -14.24 46.49
N LEU A 45 16.14 -14.64 46.73
CA LEU A 45 15.12 -14.77 45.69
C LEU A 45 14.81 -13.42 45.03
N LEU A 46 14.73 -12.33 45.79
CA LEU A 46 14.50 -11.00 45.24
C LEU A 46 15.68 -10.54 44.37
N ILE A 47 16.91 -10.81 44.79
CA ILE A 47 18.12 -10.50 44.00
C ILE A 47 18.15 -11.33 42.72
N HIS A 48 17.83 -12.62 42.78
CA HIS A 48 17.73 -13.46 41.57
C HIS A 48 16.59 -13.04 40.65
N LEU A 49 15.44 -12.61 41.19
CA LEU A 49 14.34 -12.09 40.40
C LEU A 49 14.72 -10.78 39.70
N LEU A 50 15.40 -9.87 40.40
CA LEU A 50 15.91 -8.62 39.82
C LEU A 50 16.99 -8.88 38.77
N PHE A 51 17.86 -9.88 38.99
CA PHE A 51 18.87 -10.27 38.02
C PHE A 51 18.24 -10.92 36.78
N LEU A 52 17.25 -11.79 36.94
CA LEU A 52 16.47 -12.38 35.85
C LEU A 52 15.69 -11.33 35.07
N LEU A 53 15.05 -10.38 35.75
CA LEU A 53 14.36 -9.25 35.11
C LEU A 53 15.35 -8.36 34.36
N SER A 54 16.53 -8.07 34.93
CA SER A 54 17.57 -7.32 34.21
C SER A 54 18.15 -8.09 33.03
N PHE A 55 18.27 -9.42 33.14
CA PHE A 55 18.80 -10.28 32.09
C PHE A 55 17.79 -10.44 30.96
N LEU A 56 16.51 -10.62 31.27
CA LEU A 56 15.39 -10.62 30.31
C LEU A 56 15.25 -9.26 29.64
N HIS A 57 15.31 -8.16 30.39
CA HIS A 57 15.31 -6.81 29.83
C HIS A 57 16.53 -6.60 28.93
N SER A 58 17.75 -6.97 29.35
CA SER A 58 18.95 -6.85 28.51
C SER A 58 18.94 -7.75 27.27
N ARG A 59 18.28 -8.93 27.33
CA ARG A 59 18.14 -9.83 26.19
C ARG A 59 17.16 -9.28 25.16
N GLU A 60 16.08 -8.63 25.59
CA GLU A 60 15.20 -7.87 24.68
C GLU A 60 16.02 -6.81 23.94
N TRP A 61 16.84 -6.00 24.63
CA TRP A 61 17.67 -4.99 23.97
C TRP A 61 18.72 -5.54 22.97
N SER A 62 19.20 -6.77 23.17
CA SER A 62 20.15 -7.41 22.23
C SER A 62 19.48 -8.11 21.05
N LEU A 63 18.23 -8.58 21.20
CA LEU A 63 17.44 -9.19 20.12
C LEU A 63 16.74 -8.13 19.26
N PHE A 64 16.43 -6.95 19.81
CA PHE A 64 15.88 -5.81 19.04
C PHE A 64 16.93 -4.98 18.30
N LYS A 65 18.24 -5.21 18.53
CA LYS A 65 19.29 -4.48 17.80
C LYS A 65 19.56 -4.96 16.37
N PHE A 66 18.96 -6.08 15.95
CA PHE A 66 19.17 -6.61 14.60
C PHE A 66 18.10 -6.20 13.58
N GLU A 67 16.97 -5.64 14.03
CA GLU A 67 15.86 -5.21 13.14
C GLU A 67 15.86 -3.69 12.91
N ASP A 68 16.44 -2.90 13.83
CA ASP A 68 16.52 -1.45 13.71
C ASP A 68 17.53 -0.96 12.65
N GLN A 69 18.54 -1.76 12.26
CA GLN A 69 19.51 -1.33 11.25
C GLN A 69 18.98 -1.40 9.81
N GLU A 70 18.01 -2.27 9.52
CA GLU A 70 17.36 -2.31 8.20
C GLU A 70 16.28 -1.22 8.07
N GLN A 71 15.62 -0.85 9.17
CA GLN A 71 14.67 0.27 9.22
C GLN A 71 15.35 1.65 9.21
N ALA A 72 16.58 1.78 9.72
CA ALA A 72 17.32 3.06 9.76
C ALA A 72 17.81 3.58 8.39
N GLN A 73 17.76 2.78 7.31
CA GLN A 73 18.15 3.21 5.97
C GLN A 73 17.09 4.03 5.21
N TRP A 74 15.89 4.18 5.77
CA TRP A 74 14.80 4.97 5.21
C TRP A 74 14.93 6.40 5.71
N ALA A 75 15.95 7.12 5.22
CA ALA A 75 16.18 8.51 5.59
C ALA A 75 14.89 9.32 5.41
N SER A 76 14.45 9.97 6.49
CA SER A 76 13.18 10.70 6.57
C SER A 76 13.06 11.82 5.53
N ASP A 77 14.18 12.24 4.93
CA ASP A 77 14.32 13.44 4.11
C ASP A 77 14.84 13.14 2.69
N ALA A 78 14.72 11.89 2.21
CA ALA A 78 15.20 11.50 0.89
C ALA A 78 14.52 12.35 -0.21
N ALA A 79 15.32 13.11 -0.96
CA ALA A 79 14.85 14.01 -2.03
C ALA A 79 14.78 13.35 -3.42
N ASN A 80 15.10 12.05 -3.52
CA ASN A 80 15.05 11.28 -4.76
C ASN A 80 14.81 9.78 -4.47
N PHE A 81 14.86 8.94 -5.51
CA PHE A 81 14.64 7.50 -5.44
C PHE A 81 15.89 6.63 -5.63
N ASP A 82 17.09 7.22 -5.64
CA ASP A 82 18.33 6.54 -6.05
C ASP A 82 18.64 5.31 -5.19
N SER A 83 18.40 5.39 -3.88
CA SER A 83 18.62 4.27 -2.97
C SER A 83 17.70 3.08 -3.26
N ILE A 84 16.48 3.33 -3.73
CA ILE A 84 15.54 2.27 -4.11
C ILE A 84 15.95 1.66 -5.45
N PHE A 85 16.35 2.47 -6.43
CA PHE A 85 16.91 1.97 -7.70
C PHE A 85 18.16 1.12 -7.49
N ALA A 86 19.07 1.55 -6.61
CA ALA A 86 20.27 0.80 -6.28
C ALA A 86 19.94 -0.58 -5.68
N ARG A 87 18.91 -0.66 -4.81
CA ARG A 87 18.44 -1.93 -4.26
C ARG A 87 17.76 -2.80 -5.31
N GLU A 88 16.91 -2.23 -6.16
CA GLU A 88 16.31 -2.97 -7.29
C GLU A 88 17.39 -3.57 -8.19
N ALA A 89 18.45 -2.84 -8.49
CA ALA A 89 19.57 -3.34 -9.30
C ALA A 89 20.32 -4.51 -8.64
N GLN A 90 20.22 -4.66 -7.32
CA GLN A 90 20.93 -5.68 -6.53
C GLN A 90 20.02 -6.83 -6.06
N LEU A 91 18.79 -6.94 -6.59
CA LEU A 91 17.91 -8.06 -6.27
C LEU A 91 18.61 -9.41 -6.56
N PRO A 92 18.44 -10.46 -5.72
CA PRO A 92 19.23 -11.68 -5.83
C PRO A 92 19.14 -12.36 -7.21
N GLN A 93 17.97 -12.31 -7.83
CA GLN A 93 17.71 -12.83 -9.19
C GLN A 93 18.41 -12.04 -10.30
N HIS A 94 18.93 -10.83 -10.02
CA HIS A 94 19.70 -10.03 -10.97
C HIS A 94 21.17 -10.46 -11.09
N ASN A 95 21.61 -11.49 -10.36
CA ASN A 95 22.91 -12.08 -10.59
C ASN A 95 22.84 -13.06 -11.77
N LEU A 96 23.54 -12.78 -12.87
CA LEU A 96 23.54 -13.64 -14.07
C LEU A 96 24.00 -15.08 -13.84
N SER A 97 24.71 -15.33 -12.74
CA SER A 97 25.28 -16.65 -12.41
C SER A 97 24.35 -17.54 -11.59
N VAL A 98 23.17 -17.06 -11.19
CA VAL A 98 22.20 -17.91 -10.47
C VAL A 98 21.66 -19.00 -11.42
N PRO A 99 21.36 -20.21 -10.90
CA PRO A 99 20.85 -21.30 -11.71
C PRO A 99 19.43 -21.04 -12.21
N TYR A 100 19.02 -21.86 -13.19
CA TYR A 100 17.62 -21.95 -13.62
C TYR A 100 16.69 -22.16 -12.40
N PRO A 101 15.53 -21.48 -12.34
CA PRO A 101 14.84 -20.75 -13.42
C PRO A 101 15.21 -19.27 -13.59
N GLU A 102 16.24 -18.80 -12.89
CA GLU A 102 16.68 -17.40 -12.93
C GLU A 102 18.03 -17.25 -13.66
N GLY A 103 18.62 -16.06 -13.61
CA GLY A 103 19.95 -15.79 -14.15
C GLY A 103 20.00 -15.86 -15.67
N ARG A 104 21.20 -16.06 -16.22
CA ARG A 104 21.43 -16.04 -17.69
C ARG A 104 20.54 -17.03 -18.45
N ASN A 105 20.25 -18.18 -17.83
CA ASN A 105 19.48 -19.27 -18.44
C ASN A 105 17.99 -19.25 -18.07
N GLY A 106 17.54 -18.23 -17.32
CA GLY A 106 16.14 -18.07 -16.95
C GLY A 106 15.23 -17.74 -18.14
N ARG A 107 13.92 -17.90 -17.93
CA ARG A 107 12.89 -17.50 -18.90
C ARG A 107 12.22 -16.22 -18.42
N TYR A 108 12.01 -15.30 -19.35
CA TYR A 108 11.58 -13.95 -19.05
C TYR A 108 10.43 -13.52 -19.98
N LEU A 109 9.60 -12.61 -19.48
CA LEU A 109 8.50 -12.01 -20.22
C LEU A 109 8.47 -10.49 -19.98
N GLN A 110 8.61 -9.73 -21.06
CA GLN A 110 8.53 -8.28 -21.05
C GLN A 110 7.29 -7.81 -21.79
N PHE A 111 6.58 -6.87 -21.17
CA PHE A 111 5.45 -6.17 -21.79
C PHE A 111 5.93 -4.77 -22.17
N SER A 112 6.22 -4.54 -23.45
CA SER A 112 6.60 -3.22 -23.98
C SER A 112 5.39 -2.44 -24.51
N ASN A 113 4.19 -3.02 -24.37
CA ASN A 113 2.88 -2.47 -24.66
C ASN A 113 2.14 -1.98 -23.39
N GLN A 114 2.82 -1.87 -22.25
CA GLN A 114 2.20 -1.43 -21.00
C GLN A 114 1.56 -0.06 -21.16
N MET A 115 0.46 0.14 -20.43
CA MET A 115 -0.26 1.39 -20.40
C MET A 115 0.64 2.54 -19.93
N TRP A 116 0.44 3.69 -20.56
CA TRP A 116 1.12 4.94 -20.25
C TRP A 116 0.10 6.08 -20.25
N GLY A 117 0.38 7.16 -19.52
CA GLY A 117 -0.46 8.36 -19.52
C GLY A 117 -1.81 8.18 -18.80
N ALA A 118 -2.01 7.05 -18.12
CA ALA A 118 -3.15 6.80 -17.25
C ALA A 118 -2.72 6.87 -15.78
N GLY A 119 -3.69 7.07 -14.89
CA GLY A 119 -3.44 7.04 -13.45
C GLY A 119 -2.93 5.69 -12.97
N TRP A 120 -2.13 5.70 -11.90
CA TRP A 120 -1.55 4.50 -11.27
C TRP A 120 -2.49 3.33 -11.13
N ASN A 121 -3.76 3.60 -10.79
CA ASN A 121 -4.71 2.55 -10.48
C ASN A 121 -4.99 1.62 -11.67
N ASN A 122 -4.95 2.14 -12.90
CA ASN A 122 -5.06 1.33 -14.10
C ASN A 122 -3.76 0.55 -14.35
N LEU A 123 -2.61 1.21 -14.15
CA LEU A 123 -1.29 0.58 -14.28
C LEU A 123 -1.10 -0.57 -13.29
N LEU A 124 -1.60 -0.42 -12.05
CA LEU A 124 -1.51 -1.45 -11.04
C LEU A 124 -2.28 -2.70 -11.47
N GLN A 125 -3.52 -2.56 -11.94
CA GLN A 125 -4.32 -3.69 -12.42
C GLN A 125 -3.64 -4.40 -13.59
N GLU A 126 -3.14 -3.66 -14.57
CA GLU A 126 -2.41 -4.23 -15.68
C GLU A 126 -1.15 -4.97 -15.22
N ARG A 127 -0.34 -4.35 -14.34
CA ARG A 127 0.91 -4.97 -13.85
C ARG A 127 0.64 -6.25 -13.06
N LEU A 128 -0.43 -6.30 -12.27
CA LEU A 128 -0.81 -7.51 -11.53
C LEU A 128 -1.23 -8.63 -12.49
N LEU A 129 -2.05 -8.33 -13.51
CA LEU A 129 -2.47 -9.33 -14.50
C LEU A 129 -1.31 -9.79 -15.41
N ASN A 130 -0.43 -8.88 -15.80
CA ASN A 130 0.78 -9.20 -16.55
C ASN A 130 1.73 -10.09 -15.74
N THR A 131 1.83 -9.84 -14.43
CA THR A 131 2.63 -10.67 -13.51
C THR A 131 2.04 -12.08 -13.39
N ILE A 132 0.72 -12.20 -13.36
CA ILE A 132 0.04 -13.50 -13.36
C ILE A 132 0.24 -14.23 -14.66
N LEU A 133 0.09 -13.56 -15.81
CA LEU A 133 0.39 -14.17 -17.10
C LEU A 133 1.85 -14.65 -17.19
N ALA A 134 2.80 -13.91 -16.62
CA ALA A 134 4.20 -14.34 -16.57
C ALA A 134 4.39 -15.57 -15.66
N TYR A 135 3.78 -15.55 -14.46
CA TYR A 135 3.77 -16.69 -13.54
C TYR A 135 3.19 -17.94 -14.20
N GLU A 136 1.99 -17.82 -14.80
CA GLU A 136 1.29 -18.91 -15.50
C GLU A 136 2.05 -19.44 -16.72
N THR A 137 3.13 -18.78 -17.15
CA THR A 137 3.95 -19.20 -18.29
C THR A 137 5.38 -19.57 -17.90
N ASP A 138 5.66 -19.73 -16.61
CA ASP A 138 6.98 -20.03 -16.03
C ASP A 138 8.05 -19.03 -16.45
N ARG A 139 7.70 -17.73 -16.42
CA ARG A 139 8.56 -16.63 -16.86
C ARG A 139 8.63 -15.53 -15.81
N ALA A 140 9.83 -14.99 -15.61
CA ALA A 140 10.05 -13.80 -14.81
C ALA A 140 9.44 -12.57 -15.53
N PRO A 141 8.45 -11.87 -14.94
CA PRO A 141 7.97 -10.62 -15.50
C PRO A 141 9.03 -9.53 -15.32
N ALA A 142 9.24 -8.74 -16.37
CA ALA A 142 10.08 -7.56 -16.30
C ALA A 142 9.25 -6.28 -16.12
N HIS A 143 9.57 -5.48 -15.10
CA HIS A 143 8.82 -4.28 -14.74
C HIS A 143 9.64 -3.00 -14.97
N PRO A 144 9.07 -1.99 -15.66
CA PRO A 144 9.69 -0.68 -15.75
C PRO A 144 9.36 0.18 -14.51
N PRO A 145 10.18 1.21 -14.22
CA PRO A 145 9.78 2.25 -13.30
C PRO A 145 8.46 2.91 -13.77
N ARG A 146 7.74 3.53 -12.85
CA ARG A 146 6.61 4.39 -13.19
C ARG A 146 7.16 5.77 -13.51
N ASN A 147 6.85 6.26 -14.70
CA ASN A 147 7.12 7.64 -15.07
C ASN A 147 5.90 8.50 -14.69
N ASP A 148 6.11 9.56 -13.91
CA ASP A 148 5.05 10.48 -13.47
C ASP A 148 5.44 11.94 -13.68
N THR A 149 4.49 12.86 -13.60
CA THR A 149 4.74 14.32 -13.62
C THR A 149 4.92 14.86 -12.20
N ALA A 150 5.89 15.76 -12.00
CA ALA A 150 6.08 16.45 -10.72
C ALA A 150 4.84 17.27 -10.29
N GLU A 151 4.71 17.51 -8.99
CA GLU A 151 3.56 18.22 -8.37
C GLU A 151 3.35 19.65 -8.89
N ASP A 152 4.40 20.32 -9.35
CA ASP A 152 4.32 21.68 -9.89
C ASP A 152 3.71 21.76 -11.31
N GLY A 153 3.25 20.62 -11.85
CA GLY A 153 2.70 20.51 -13.19
C GLY A 153 3.72 20.75 -14.30
N GLN A 154 4.99 21.06 -13.95
CA GLN A 154 6.06 21.06 -14.92
C GLN A 154 6.37 19.61 -15.25
N ARG A 155 6.42 19.30 -16.55
CA ARG A 155 6.76 17.96 -17.04
C ARG A 155 8.24 17.63 -16.80
N LYS A 156 8.67 17.55 -15.54
CA LYS A 156 9.81 16.75 -15.14
C LYS A 156 9.27 15.35 -14.88
N VAL A 157 9.69 14.40 -15.72
CA VAL A 157 9.32 13.00 -15.57
C VAL A 157 10.02 12.47 -14.32
N LEU A 158 9.29 12.32 -13.23
CA LEU A 158 9.74 11.58 -12.04
C LEU A 158 9.74 10.09 -12.41
N SER A 159 10.91 9.47 -12.38
CA SER A 159 11.04 8.02 -12.51
C SER A 159 10.94 7.40 -11.12
N ILE A 160 9.83 6.76 -10.83
CA ILE A 160 9.53 6.12 -9.55
C ILE A 160 9.84 4.63 -9.67
N PRO A 161 10.78 4.09 -8.88
CA PRO A 161 11.09 2.66 -8.88
C PRO A 161 9.87 1.85 -8.45
N TYR A 162 9.76 0.64 -8.95
CA TYR A 162 8.57 -0.17 -8.71
C TYR A 162 8.42 -0.57 -7.24
N ASN A 163 9.54 -0.87 -6.58
CA ASN A 163 9.62 -1.16 -5.15
C ASN A 163 9.38 0.06 -4.25
N ALA A 164 9.22 1.28 -4.80
CA ALA A 164 8.67 2.42 -4.05
C ALA A 164 7.14 2.39 -4.00
N LEU A 165 6.48 1.72 -4.95
CA LEU A 165 5.03 1.68 -5.07
C LEU A 165 4.43 0.45 -4.38
N LEU A 166 5.07 -0.72 -4.46
CA LEU A 166 4.58 -1.94 -3.81
C LEU A 166 5.71 -2.91 -3.52
N SER A 167 5.40 -3.89 -2.67
CA SER A 167 6.24 -5.05 -2.36
C SER A 167 5.51 -6.35 -2.73
N GLY A 168 6.24 -7.47 -2.73
CA GLY A 168 5.72 -8.79 -3.06
C GLY A 168 6.31 -9.36 -4.36
N PRO A 169 5.83 -10.54 -4.82
CA PRO A 169 6.41 -11.26 -5.95
C PRO A 169 6.46 -10.45 -7.24
N THR A 170 5.42 -9.64 -7.47
CA THR A 170 5.30 -8.69 -8.57
C THR A 170 6.53 -7.76 -8.67
N SER A 171 7.14 -7.41 -7.53
CA SER A 171 8.31 -6.53 -7.40
C SER A 171 9.61 -7.29 -7.05
N GLY A 172 9.65 -8.59 -7.33
CA GLY A 172 10.88 -9.38 -7.25
C GLY A 172 11.11 -10.13 -5.92
N MET A 173 10.11 -10.20 -5.04
CA MET A 173 10.18 -11.09 -3.87
C MET A 173 9.88 -12.56 -4.24
N SER A 174 10.13 -13.48 -3.31
CA SER A 174 9.78 -14.90 -3.46
C SER A 174 8.26 -15.11 -3.59
N TRP A 175 7.87 -16.10 -4.40
CA TRP A 175 6.49 -16.57 -4.56
C TRP A 175 5.94 -17.36 -3.36
N GLY A 176 6.74 -17.55 -2.31
CA GLY A 176 6.39 -18.29 -1.11
C GLY A 176 7.20 -19.57 -0.95
N ALA A 177 6.97 -20.27 0.17
CA ALA A 177 7.72 -21.47 0.50
C ALA A 177 7.44 -22.60 -0.50
N GLY A 178 8.51 -23.18 -1.06
CA GLY A 178 8.43 -24.30 -2.00
C GLY A 178 8.14 -23.92 -3.46
N ASP A 179 7.74 -22.68 -3.71
CA ASP A 179 7.51 -22.18 -5.06
C ASP A 179 8.83 -21.81 -5.74
N GLN A 180 9.06 -22.39 -6.92
CA GLN A 180 10.30 -22.21 -7.69
C GLN A 180 10.10 -21.33 -8.93
N HIS A 181 8.95 -20.68 -9.13
CA HIS A 181 8.79 -19.79 -10.29
C HIS A 181 9.86 -18.68 -10.28
N PRO A 182 10.36 -18.27 -11.46
CA PRO A 182 11.37 -17.23 -11.53
C PRO A 182 10.79 -15.88 -11.04
N ARG A 183 11.58 -15.13 -10.26
CA ARG A 183 11.11 -13.86 -9.67
C ARG A 183 11.10 -12.72 -10.68
N ALA A 184 10.24 -11.75 -10.45
CA ALA A 184 10.17 -10.54 -11.27
C ALA A 184 11.51 -9.79 -11.27
N VAL A 185 11.82 -9.12 -12.38
CA VAL A 185 13.07 -8.41 -12.59
C VAL A 185 12.84 -6.97 -13.03
N SER A 186 13.84 -6.11 -12.78
CA SER A 186 13.80 -4.75 -13.30
C SER A 186 13.96 -4.72 -14.82
N ARG A 187 13.38 -3.70 -15.47
CA ARG A 187 13.56 -3.48 -16.90
C ARG A 187 15.05 -3.41 -17.31
N THR A 188 15.88 -2.77 -16.49
CA THR A 188 17.33 -2.67 -16.74
C THR A 188 18.01 -4.04 -16.75
N TYR A 189 17.63 -4.93 -15.82
CA TYR A 189 18.15 -6.30 -15.82
C TYR A 189 17.64 -7.08 -17.04
N TRP A 190 16.36 -6.96 -17.38
CA TRP A 190 15.80 -7.52 -18.62
C TRP A 190 16.61 -7.12 -19.85
N ASP A 191 16.92 -5.83 -20.02
CA ASP A 191 17.67 -5.37 -21.19
C ASP A 191 19.10 -5.95 -21.25
N THR A 192 19.65 -6.33 -20.09
CA THR A 192 20.97 -6.99 -19.98
C THR A 192 20.89 -8.49 -20.25
N VAL A 193 19.95 -9.19 -19.61
CA VAL A 193 19.83 -10.65 -19.70
C VAL A 193 19.14 -11.08 -20.99
N CYS A 194 18.33 -10.22 -21.61
CA CYS A 194 17.59 -10.43 -22.84
C CYS A 194 17.91 -9.32 -23.85
N PRO A 195 19.08 -9.35 -24.52
CA PRO A 195 19.42 -8.37 -25.55
C PRO A 195 18.47 -8.49 -26.76
N GLU A 196 18.29 -7.42 -27.53
CA GLU A 196 17.32 -7.37 -28.64
C GLU A 196 17.43 -8.53 -29.64
N SER A 197 18.66 -8.99 -29.91
CA SER A 197 18.94 -10.11 -30.83
C SER A 197 18.41 -11.46 -30.34
N GLU A 198 18.05 -11.60 -29.07
CA GLU A 198 17.55 -12.84 -28.46
C GLU A 198 16.04 -12.81 -28.15
N ARG A 199 15.36 -11.69 -28.44
CA ARG A 199 13.96 -11.51 -28.08
C ARG A 199 13.04 -12.08 -29.16
N ARG A 200 12.15 -12.97 -28.75
CA ARG A 200 10.97 -13.34 -29.54
C ARG A 200 9.88 -12.30 -29.33
N ILE A 201 9.60 -11.50 -30.36
CA ILE A 201 8.53 -10.50 -30.33
C ILE A 201 7.17 -11.17 -30.58
N VAL A 202 6.18 -10.87 -29.74
CA VAL A 202 4.77 -11.23 -29.94
C VAL A 202 3.97 -9.95 -30.19
N ASP A 203 3.31 -9.85 -31.34
CA ASP A 203 2.42 -8.72 -31.63
C ASP A 203 1.04 -8.96 -31.01
N ALA A 204 0.73 -8.21 -29.96
CA ALA A 204 -0.55 -8.26 -29.29
C ALA A 204 -1.72 -7.86 -30.19
N ASN A 205 -1.52 -7.02 -31.21
CA ASN A 205 -2.61 -6.67 -32.13
C ASN A 205 -3.09 -7.89 -32.92
N GLU A 206 -2.16 -8.74 -33.35
CA GLU A 206 -2.47 -9.97 -34.07
C GLU A 206 -3.25 -10.92 -33.15
N VAL A 207 -2.72 -11.18 -31.94
CA VAL A 207 -3.35 -12.07 -30.97
C VAL A 207 -4.74 -11.57 -30.58
N MET A 208 -4.87 -10.30 -30.22
CA MET A 208 -6.13 -9.70 -29.74
C MET A 208 -7.22 -9.64 -30.82
N ASN A 209 -6.89 -9.85 -32.10
CA ASN A 209 -7.85 -9.94 -33.20
C ASN A 209 -8.26 -11.37 -33.57
N ARG A 210 -7.64 -12.41 -32.96
CA ARG A 210 -8.00 -13.81 -33.21
C ARG A 210 -9.38 -14.11 -32.66
N ILE A 211 -10.13 -14.94 -33.39
CA ILE A 211 -11.44 -15.45 -32.97
C ILE A 211 -11.24 -16.61 -32.00
N VAL A 212 -12.06 -16.63 -30.95
CA VAL A 212 -12.01 -17.61 -29.88
C VAL A 212 -12.98 -18.75 -30.16
N GLY A 213 -12.45 -19.94 -30.46
CA GLY A 213 -13.26 -21.11 -30.79
C GLY A 213 -14.28 -20.81 -31.90
N ASP A 214 -15.46 -21.40 -31.79
CA ASP A 214 -16.55 -21.21 -32.77
C ASP A 214 -17.48 -20.03 -32.44
N SER A 215 -17.13 -19.22 -31.43
CA SER A 215 -18.00 -18.16 -30.91
C SER A 215 -18.13 -16.94 -31.83
N GLY A 216 -17.20 -16.76 -32.76
CA GLY A 216 -17.08 -15.53 -33.56
C GLY A 216 -16.58 -14.30 -32.79
N ILE A 217 -16.30 -14.44 -31.48
CA ILE A 217 -15.85 -13.34 -30.61
C ILE A 217 -14.32 -13.24 -30.67
N LYS A 218 -13.80 -12.02 -30.77
CA LYS A 218 -12.35 -11.77 -30.71
C LYS A 218 -11.85 -11.88 -29.27
N ILE A 219 -10.57 -12.23 -29.10
CA ILE A 219 -9.95 -12.26 -27.76
C ILE A 219 -10.16 -10.93 -27.01
N ARG A 220 -9.97 -9.78 -27.66
CA ARG A 220 -10.15 -8.46 -27.03
C ARG A 220 -11.53 -8.20 -26.43
N ASP A 221 -12.56 -8.83 -26.99
CA ASP A 221 -13.97 -8.63 -26.61
C ASP A 221 -14.45 -9.72 -25.64
N SER A 222 -13.59 -10.69 -25.31
CA SER A 222 -13.89 -11.81 -24.42
C SER A 222 -13.79 -11.42 -22.94
N ASP A 223 -14.32 -12.26 -22.06
CA ASP A 223 -14.13 -12.16 -20.62
C ASP A 223 -12.65 -12.20 -20.22
N GLY A 224 -12.30 -11.54 -19.11
CA GLY A 224 -10.93 -11.46 -18.60
C GLY A 224 -10.26 -12.82 -18.43
N ILE A 225 -10.97 -13.82 -17.90
CA ILE A 225 -10.43 -15.19 -17.73
C ILE A 225 -10.09 -15.82 -19.07
N LYS A 226 -10.90 -15.53 -20.10
CA LYS A 226 -10.65 -16.04 -21.44
C LYS A 226 -9.44 -15.38 -22.07
N ILE A 227 -9.30 -14.06 -21.94
CA ILE A 227 -8.10 -13.31 -22.35
C ILE A 227 -6.86 -13.93 -21.71
N LEU A 228 -6.83 -14.09 -20.38
CA LEU A 228 -5.69 -14.68 -19.67
C LEU A 228 -5.37 -16.09 -20.17
N SER A 229 -6.40 -16.95 -20.34
CA SER A 229 -6.21 -18.34 -20.76
C SER A 229 -5.63 -18.47 -22.18
N GLU A 230 -6.10 -17.66 -23.13
CA GLU A 230 -5.61 -17.73 -24.52
C GLU A 230 -4.19 -17.18 -24.63
N TRP A 231 -3.89 -16.09 -23.92
CA TRP A 231 -2.52 -15.57 -23.84
C TRP A 231 -1.57 -16.57 -23.18
N THR A 232 -2.00 -17.23 -22.09
CA THR A 232 -1.21 -18.27 -21.42
C THR A 232 -0.85 -19.40 -22.38
N LYS A 233 -1.82 -19.92 -23.16
CA LYS A 233 -1.58 -20.96 -24.16
C LYS A 233 -0.55 -20.52 -25.19
N ILE A 234 -0.69 -19.31 -25.74
CA ILE A 234 0.20 -18.78 -26.76
C ILE A 234 1.63 -18.67 -26.20
N ILE A 235 1.83 -18.00 -25.07
CA ILE A 235 3.17 -17.77 -24.52
C ILE A 235 3.85 -19.07 -24.07
N ARG A 236 3.10 -20.06 -23.56
CA ARG A 236 3.66 -21.37 -23.18
C ARG A 236 4.28 -22.12 -24.36
N THR A 237 3.73 -21.96 -25.56
CA THR A 237 4.27 -22.61 -26.78
C THR A 237 5.55 -22.00 -27.30
N ILE A 238 5.98 -20.84 -26.78
CA ILE A 238 7.17 -20.14 -27.24
C ILE A 238 8.41 -20.72 -26.53
N PRO A 239 9.33 -21.42 -27.23
CA PRO A 239 10.51 -22.01 -26.62
C PRO A 239 11.56 -20.97 -26.21
N GLU A 240 11.61 -19.81 -26.87
CA GLU A 240 12.60 -18.78 -26.63
C GLU A 240 12.53 -18.26 -25.18
N ARG A 241 13.71 -18.11 -24.56
CA ARG A 241 13.83 -17.69 -23.17
C ARG A 241 13.36 -16.24 -22.96
N CYS A 242 13.58 -15.36 -23.94
CA CYS A 242 13.21 -13.94 -23.87
C CYS A 242 12.01 -13.66 -24.76
N VAL A 243 10.85 -13.39 -24.17
CA VAL A 243 9.63 -13.02 -24.92
C VAL A 243 9.27 -11.56 -24.65
N GLU A 244 9.07 -10.79 -25.71
CA GLU A 244 8.67 -9.39 -25.63
C GLU A 244 7.32 -9.19 -26.31
N VAL A 245 6.31 -8.73 -25.57
CA VAL A 245 5.01 -8.38 -26.13
C VAL A 245 5.02 -6.91 -26.54
N LYS A 246 4.63 -6.64 -27.79
CA LYS A 246 4.49 -5.29 -28.37
C LYS A 246 3.09 -5.11 -28.95
N GLY A 247 2.71 -3.86 -29.26
CA GLY A 247 1.42 -3.53 -29.87
C GLY A 247 0.40 -3.01 -28.86
N THR A 248 -0.87 -3.40 -29.00
CA THR A 248 -1.94 -3.03 -28.05
C THR A 248 -1.75 -3.68 -26.68
N GLN A 249 -2.32 -3.11 -25.63
CA GLN A 249 -2.33 -3.71 -24.28
C GLN A 249 -3.06 -5.06 -24.30
N ILE A 250 -2.59 -6.01 -23.48
CA ILE A 250 -3.28 -7.29 -23.27
C ILE A 250 -4.51 -7.08 -22.40
N PHE A 251 -4.30 -6.39 -21.27
CA PHE A 251 -5.32 -6.02 -20.30
C PHE A 251 -5.43 -4.50 -20.30
N ASP A 252 -6.43 -3.98 -21.01
CA ASP A 252 -6.58 -2.54 -21.25
C ASP A 252 -7.53 -1.86 -20.26
N VAL A 253 -7.60 -0.52 -20.35
CA VAL A 253 -8.49 0.29 -19.50
C VAL A 253 -9.97 -0.06 -19.70
N PHE A 254 -10.36 -0.55 -20.88
CA PHE A 254 -11.74 -0.92 -21.14
C PHE A 254 -12.11 -2.18 -20.37
N LEU A 255 -11.20 -3.16 -20.25
CA LEU A 255 -11.38 -4.30 -19.36
C LEU A 255 -11.53 -3.85 -17.90
N PHE A 256 -10.68 -2.93 -17.42
CA PHE A 256 -10.71 -2.46 -16.02
C PHE A 256 -11.98 -1.69 -15.63
N CYS A 257 -12.68 -1.14 -16.62
CA CYS A 257 -13.92 -0.41 -16.44
C CYS A 257 -15.18 -1.25 -16.74
N ASP A 258 -15.04 -2.55 -16.96
CA ASP A 258 -16.12 -3.41 -17.45
C ASP A 258 -16.31 -4.66 -16.56
N ALA A 259 -17.50 -5.26 -16.62
CA ALA A 259 -17.85 -6.46 -15.87
C ALA A 259 -17.05 -7.71 -16.29
N ARG A 260 -16.53 -7.74 -17.53
CA ARG A 260 -15.66 -8.81 -18.04
C ARG A 260 -14.45 -9.10 -17.14
N LEU A 261 -13.95 -8.10 -16.41
CA LEU A 261 -12.86 -8.27 -15.45
C LEU A 261 -13.24 -9.21 -14.29
N VAL A 262 -14.49 -9.19 -13.84
CA VAL A 262 -14.99 -9.97 -12.69
C VAL A 262 -14.80 -11.48 -12.88
N SER A 263 -14.80 -11.96 -14.13
CA SER A 263 -14.53 -13.36 -14.46
C SER A 263 -13.17 -13.89 -13.96
N LEU A 264 -12.20 -13.00 -13.71
CA LEU A 264 -10.88 -13.36 -13.19
C LEU A 264 -10.83 -13.49 -11.67
N TRP A 265 -11.88 -13.09 -10.94
CA TRP A 265 -11.83 -12.91 -9.49
C TRP A 265 -11.35 -14.15 -8.74
N ASP A 266 -11.94 -15.31 -9.01
CA ASP A 266 -11.61 -16.55 -8.29
C ASP A 266 -10.18 -17.00 -8.53
N THR A 267 -9.67 -16.78 -9.74
CA THR A 267 -8.26 -17.04 -10.08
C THR A 267 -7.35 -16.05 -9.35
N LEU A 268 -7.68 -14.77 -9.41
CA LEU A 268 -6.86 -13.69 -8.87
C LEU A 268 -6.76 -13.70 -7.35
N ALA A 269 -7.90 -13.79 -6.67
CA ALA A 269 -7.99 -13.67 -5.22
C ALA A 269 -7.17 -14.75 -4.50
N ASN A 270 -6.99 -15.90 -5.14
CA ASN A 270 -6.21 -17.03 -4.63
C ASN A 270 -4.77 -17.07 -5.17
N HIS A 271 -4.42 -16.23 -6.15
CA HIS A 271 -3.10 -16.25 -6.76
C HIS A 271 -2.02 -15.67 -5.83
N PRO A 272 -0.80 -16.25 -5.76
CA PRO A 272 0.32 -15.70 -4.98
C PRO A 272 0.59 -14.22 -5.23
N THR A 273 0.45 -13.75 -6.48
CA THR A 273 0.56 -12.32 -6.86
C THR A 273 -0.28 -11.39 -5.98
N LEU A 274 -1.52 -11.77 -5.62
CA LEU A 274 -2.38 -10.95 -4.75
C LEU A 274 -2.24 -11.33 -3.29
N ARG A 275 -2.13 -12.62 -2.96
CA ARG A 275 -2.00 -13.08 -1.57
C ARG A 275 -0.73 -12.56 -0.88
N LEU A 276 0.34 -12.35 -1.65
CA LEU A 276 1.64 -11.87 -1.18
C LEU A 276 1.89 -10.41 -1.56
N LEU A 277 0.87 -9.69 -2.05
CA LEU A 277 0.97 -8.28 -2.37
C LEU A 277 1.09 -7.45 -1.09
N GLU A 278 2.17 -6.68 -0.97
CA GLU A 278 2.44 -5.85 0.19
C GLU A 278 2.64 -4.38 -0.17
N ASP A 279 2.53 -3.52 0.84
CA ASP A 279 2.96 -2.13 0.73
C ASP A 279 4.49 -2.06 0.61
N SER A 280 5.02 -1.12 -0.17
CA SER A 280 6.45 -0.77 -0.11
C SER A 280 6.79 -0.20 1.27
N GLU A 281 8.06 -0.21 1.71
CA GLU A 281 8.33 0.47 2.99
C GLU A 281 8.19 1.99 2.90
N VAL A 282 8.23 2.61 1.71
CA VAL A 282 7.86 4.04 1.56
C VAL A 282 6.44 4.24 2.09
N VAL A 283 5.53 3.36 1.65
CA VAL A 283 4.12 3.38 2.05
C VAL A 283 3.96 2.95 3.50
N LYS A 284 4.60 1.86 3.96
CA LYS A 284 4.53 1.40 5.36
C LYS A 284 4.99 2.50 6.33
N ASN A 285 6.09 3.19 6.02
CA ASN A 285 6.61 4.29 6.82
C ASN A 285 5.67 5.49 6.84
N ALA A 286 5.09 5.86 5.70
CA ALA A 286 4.11 6.95 5.61
C ALA A 286 2.84 6.66 6.44
N VAL A 287 2.32 5.43 6.35
CA VAL A 287 1.17 4.98 7.13
C VAL A 287 1.49 4.96 8.62
N SER A 288 2.64 4.39 9.00
CA SER A 288 3.11 4.34 10.39
C SER A 288 3.21 5.73 11.02
N ARG A 289 3.82 6.70 10.30
CA ARG A 289 3.97 8.09 10.78
C ARG A 289 2.64 8.78 11.05
N ASN A 290 1.62 8.48 10.26
CA ASN A 290 0.31 9.15 10.36
C ASN A 290 -0.70 8.37 11.23
N MET A 291 -0.29 7.25 11.81
CA MET A 291 -1.19 6.31 12.48
C MET A 291 -1.91 6.91 13.70
N ALA A 292 -1.31 7.90 14.37
CA ALA A 292 -1.93 8.63 15.48
C ALA A 292 -3.13 9.51 15.06
N LYS A 293 -3.22 9.92 13.78
CA LYS A 293 -4.35 10.69 13.22
C LYS A 293 -5.54 9.78 12.87
N LEU A 294 -5.29 8.48 12.75
CA LEU A 294 -6.24 7.51 12.18
C LEU A 294 -6.95 6.64 13.22
N GLN A 295 -6.62 6.78 14.51
CA GLN A 295 -7.19 5.96 15.57
C GLN A 295 -7.25 6.69 16.91
N THR A 296 -8.03 6.15 17.84
CA THR A 296 -8.01 6.61 19.22
C THR A 296 -6.76 6.10 19.91
N VAL A 297 -5.84 7.00 20.24
CA VAL A 297 -4.61 6.68 21.00
C VAL A 297 -4.75 7.28 22.39
N SER A 298 -4.69 6.45 23.45
CA SER A 298 -4.61 6.98 24.81
C SER A 298 -3.21 7.53 25.07
N LEU A 299 -3.08 8.54 25.94
CA LEU A 299 -1.79 9.21 26.23
C LEU A 299 -0.68 8.25 26.71
N ALA A 300 -1.04 7.05 27.21
CA ALA A 300 -0.11 6.04 27.69
C ALA A 300 0.21 4.94 26.64
N GLN A 301 -0.42 4.96 25.47
CA GLN A 301 -0.28 3.91 24.46
C GLN A 301 0.32 4.45 23.18
N ARG A 302 1.19 3.66 22.53
CA ARG A 302 1.64 3.93 21.17
C ARG A 302 0.50 3.61 20.19
N PRO A 303 0.40 4.32 19.05
CA PRO A 303 -0.56 3.95 18.01
C PRO A 303 -0.35 2.50 17.57
N PHE A 304 -1.43 1.71 17.50
CA PHE A 304 -1.34 0.36 16.96
C PHE A 304 -1.14 0.45 15.44
N ILE A 305 -0.11 -0.22 14.93
CA ILE A 305 0.14 -0.33 13.50
C ILE A 305 -0.24 -1.75 13.11
N PRO A 306 -1.43 -1.96 12.50
CA PRO A 306 -1.76 -3.27 11.97
C PRO A 306 -0.72 -3.71 10.93
N LYS A 307 -0.57 -5.03 10.76
CA LYS A 307 0.08 -5.57 9.55
C LYS A 307 -0.68 -5.10 8.31
N SER A 308 -0.11 -5.23 7.11
CA SER A 308 -0.77 -4.78 5.87
C SER A 308 -2.16 -5.40 5.64
N ALA A 309 -2.45 -6.58 6.18
CA ALA A 309 -3.77 -7.22 6.17
C ALA A 309 -4.66 -6.91 7.39
N GLY A 310 -4.19 -6.10 8.34
CA GLY A 310 -4.88 -5.80 9.59
C GLY A 310 -5.81 -4.59 9.48
N VAL A 311 -6.84 -4.58 10.32
CA VAL A 311 -7.85 -3.50 10.39
C VAL A 311 -7.43 -2.40 11.36
N ILE A 312 -7.61 -1.14 10.95
CA ILE A 312 -7.52 0.05 11.80
C ILE A 312 -8.89 0.23 12.46
N GLN A 313 -9.02 -0.24 13.70
CA GLN A 313 -10.27 -0.21 14.45
C GLN A 313 -10.79 1.22 14.65
N GLY A 314 -12.09 1.39 14.46
CA GLY A 314 -12.81 2.64 14.54
C GLY A 314 -12.56 3.63 13.40
N LEU A 315 -11.85 3.22 12.33
CA LEU A 315 -11.61 4.08 11.18
C LEU A 315 -12.67 3.86 10.09
N LEU A 316 -13.32 4.94 9.67
CA LEU A 316 -14.07 5.03 8.42
C LEU A 316 -13.17 5.62 7.33
N GLY A 317 -12.80 4.81 6.35
CA GLY A 317 -12.08 5.23 5.16
C GLY A 317 -13.05 5.68 4.08
N ILE A 318 -12.84 6.87 3.52
CA ILE A 318 -13.69 7.44 2.48
C ILE A 318 -12.83 7.80 1.28
N HIS A 319 -13.24 7.36 0.09
CA HIS A 319 -12.66 7.80 -1.17
C HIS A 319 -13.60 8.74 -1.93
N ILE A 320 -13.17 10.00 -2.06
CA ILE A 320 -13.88 11.06 -2.78
C ILE A 320 -13.16 11.35 -4.09
N ARG A 321 -13.74 10.89 -5.20
CA ARG A 321 -13.24 11.12 -6.55
C ARG A 321 -13.96 12.32 -7.18
N ARG A 322 -13.26 13.45 -7.28
CA ARG A 322 -13.70 14.67 -7.98
C ARG A 322 -12.71 14.96 -9.11
N GLY A 323 -11.99 16.08 -9.12
CA GLY A 323 -11.06 16.42 -10.21
C GLY A 323 -11.74 16.34 -11.58
N ASP A 324 -11.17 15.59 -12.52
CA ASP A 324 -11.77 15.33 -13.85
C ASP A 324 -13.17 14.69 -13.80
N PHE A 325 -13.59 14.09 -12.68
CA PHE A 325 -14.97 13.63 -12.51
C PHE A 325 -15.96 14.79 -12.52
N LEU A 326 -15.60 15.91 -11.89
CA LEU A 326 -16.39 17.14 -11.91
C LEU A 326 -16.32 17.83 -13.27
N GLY A 327 -15.12 17.86 -13.88
CA GLY A 327 -14.85 18.59 -15.12
C GLY A 327 -14.43 20.04 -14.85
N ASP A 328 -14.44 20.86 -15.90
CA ASP A 328 -14.00 22.25 -15.79
C ASP A 328 -15.01 23.07 -14.98
N LYS A 329 -14.51 24.03 -14.19
CA LYS A 329 -15.37 24.95 -13.42
C LYS A 329 -16.40 25.63 -14.33
N GLY A 330 -17.68 25.46 -13.99
CA GLY A 330 -18.81 26.03 -14.72
C GLY A 330 -19.22 25.28 -15.99
N LYS A 331 -18.60 24.12 -16.30
CA LYS A 331 -18.94 23.30 -17.46
C LYS A 331 -19.55 21.96 -17.06
N SER A 332 -20.42 21.44 -17.93
CA SER A 332 -20.99 20.09 -17.81
C SER A 332 -20.22 19.06 -18.63
N ASN A 333 -18.90 19.00 -18.45
CA ASN A 333 -17.99 18.13 -19.22
C ASN A 333 -17.22 17.10 -18.36
N GLY A 334 -17.55 16.98 -17.07
CA GLY A 334 -16.90 16.01 -16.18
C GLY A 334 -17.15 14.56 -16.55
N HIS A 335 -16.24 13.68 -16.09
CA HIS A 335 -16.29 12.25 -16.35
C HIS A 335 -17.61 11.61 -15.89
N CYS A 336 -18.20 12.03 -14.77
CA CYS A 336 -19.48 11.46 -14.31
C CYS A 336 -20.63 11.72 -15.29
N LEU A 337 -20.65 12.90 -15.92
CA LEU A 337 -21.64 13.21 -16.96
C LEU A 337 -21.34 12.51 -18.28
N HIS A 338 -20.06 12.23 -18.56
CA HIS A 338 -19.66 11.39 -19.68
C HIS A 338 -20.15 9.95 -19.49
N LEU A 339 -19.95 9.38 -18.30
CA LEU A 339 -20.44 8.04 -17.95
C LEU A 339 -21.97 7.93 -18.12
N ALA A 340 -22.71 8.98 -17.73
CA ALA A 340 -24.16 9.06 -17.94
C ALA A 340 -24.58 9.08 -19.43
N LYS A 341 -23.70 9.46 -20.36
CA LYS A 341 -23.96 9.46 -21.82
C LYS A 341 -23.60 8.13 -22.47
N TYR A 342 -22.62 7.42 -21.93
CA TYR A 342 -22.01 6.22 -22.53
C TYR A 342 -22.14 4.96 -21.68
N THR A 343 -23.10 4.95 -20.74
CA THR A 343 -23.53 3.77 -20.00
C THR A 343 -22.41 3.09 -19.20
N GLY A 344 -21.49 3.88 -18.65
CA GLY A 344 -20.43 3.31 -17.82
C GLY A 344 -21.02 2.68 -16.57
N THR A 345 -20.81 1.38 -16.36
CA THR A 345 -21.13 0.73 -15.09
C THR A 345 -20.00 0.97 -14.09
N TYR A 346 -20.14 0.44 -12.87
CA TYR A 346 -19.05 0.46 -11.90
C TYR A 346 -17.78 -0.21 -12.46
N SER A 347 -16.61 0.23 -12.02
CA SER A 347 -15.33 -0.23 -12.54
C SER A 347 -14.91 -1.59 -11.96
N GLY A 348 -14.76 -2.59 -12.81
CA GLY A 348 -14.05 -3.84 -12.51
C GLY A 348 -14.52 -4.48 -11.20
N TRP A 349 -13.63 -4.59 -10.22
CA TRP A 349 -13.89 -5.21 -8.90
C TRP A 349 -15.03 -4.58 -8.10
N ASN A 350 -15.42 -3.34 -8.39
CA ASN A 350 -16.60 -2.71 -7.77
C ASN A 350 -17.92 -3.38 -8.18
N GLN A 351 -17.88 -4.34 -9.11
CA GLN A 351 -19.03 -5.12 -9.58
C GLN A 351 -19.06 -6.55 -9.01
N LEU A 352 -18.16 -6.88 -8.07
CA LEU A 352 -18.12 -8.22 -7.49
C LEU A 352 -19.47 -8.59 -6.84
N PRO A 353 -20.00 -9.80 -7.08
CA PRO A 353 -21.35 -10.16 -6.65
C PRO A 353 -21.51 -10.22 -5.12
N GLN A 354 -20.40 -10.41 -4.40
CA GLN A 354 -20.37 -10.40 -2.93
C GLN A 354 -20.52 -8.99 -2.32
N LEU A 355 -20.41 -7.92 -3.10
CA LEU A 355 -20.63 -6.56 -2.62
C LEU A 355 -22.12 -6.25 -2.47
N TYR A 356 -22.43 -5.48 -1.43
CA TYR A 356 -23.80 -5.07 -1.10
C TYR A 356 -24.33 -3.99 -2.05
N ASP A 357 -23.51 -2.97 -2.28
CA ASP A 357 -23.87 -1.87 -3.18
C ASP A 357 -23.57 -2.28 -4.62
N ARG A 358 -24.62 -2.34 -5.44
CA ARG A 358 -24.55 -2.76 -6.85
C ARG A 358 -25.00 -1.63 -7.74
N TYR A 359 -24.41 -1.53 -8.93
CA TYR A 359 -24.92 -0.64 -9.95
C TYR A 359 -26.36 -1.02 -10.32
N ARG A 360 -27.29 -0.08 -10.12
CA ARG A 360 -28.73 -0.21 -10.41
C ARG A 360 -29.22 1.06 -11.11
N GLY A 361 -28.53 1.44 -12.18
CA GLY A 361 -28.87 2.64 -12.94
C GLY A 361 -30.24 2.55 -13.63
N PRO A 362 -30.93 3.68 -13.86
CA PRO A 362 -32.17 3.74 -14.63
C PRO A 362 -32.05 3.08 -16.02
N SER A 363 -33.16 2.57 -16.54
CA SER A 363 -33.22 2.02 -17.90
C SER A 363 -32.83 3.09 -18.93
N ARG A 364 -32.27 2.62 -20.03
CA ARG A 364 -31.89 3.43 -21.20
C ARG A 364 -32.66 3.07 -22.45
N ASP A 365 -33.76 2.34 -22.30
CA ASP A 365 -34.59 1.94 -23.44
C ASP A 365 -34.99 3.18 -24.25
N GLY A 366 -34.71 3.15 -25.55
CA GLY A 366 -34.97 4.27 -26.47
C GLY A 366 -33.92 5.39 -26.49
N LEU A 367 -32.80 5.28 -25.77
CA LEU A 367 -31.70 6.25 -25.84
C LEU A 367 -30.59 5.79 -26.79
N GLU A 368 -30.19 6.66 -27.71
CA GLU A 368 -29.02 6.43 -28.54
C GLU A 368 -27.72 6.63 -27.76
N ARG A 369 -26.61 6.09 -28.29
CA ARG A 369 -25.27 6.28 -27.72
C ARG A 369 -24.92 7.77 -27.67
N GLY A 370 -24.48 8.25 -26.50
CA GLY A 370 -24.13 9.66 -26.30
C GLY A 370 -25.29 10.52 -25.76
N GLN A 371 -26.51 9.99 -25.71
CA GLN A 371 -27.67 10.65 -25.10
C GLN A 371 -27.76 10.35 -23.59
N SER A 372 -28.41 11.24 -22.84
CA SER A 372 -28.64 11.08 -21.40
C SER A 372 -29.90 11.86 -20.98
N THR A 373 -30.74 11.26 -20.13
CA THR A 373 -31.94 11.92 -19.57
C THR A 373 -31.59 12.68 -18.28
N PRO A 374 -32.42 13.64 -17.84
CA PRO A 374 -32.24 14.29 -16.54
C PRO A 374 -32.16 13.30 -15.36
N GLU A 375 -33.04 12.30 -15.34
CA GLU A 375 -33.04 11.23 -14.33
C GLU A 375 -31.74 10.43 -14.31
N LEU A 376 -31.24 10.04 -15.49
CA LEU A 376 -29.97 9.33 -15.59
C LEU A 376 -28.80 10.20 -15.11
N ARG A 377 -28.78 11.48 -15.51
CA ARG A 377 -27.76 12.43 -15.04
C ARG A 377 -27.78 12.56 -13.53
N GLU A 378 -28.96 12.68 -12.93
CA GLU A 378 -29.13 12.77 -11.48
C GLU A 378 -28.63 11.50 -10.77
N TYR A 379 -28.98 10.31 -11.28
CA TYR A 379 -28.47 9.04 -10.76
C TYR A 379 -26.94 9.02 -10.73
N TYR A 380 -26.31 9.33 -11.87
CA TYR A 380 -24.84 9.33 -11.93
C TYR A 380 -24.25 10.40 -11.01
N LEU A 381 -24.78 11.62 -10.97
CA LEU A 381 -24.25 12.66 -10.08
C LEU A 381 -24.35 12.27 -8.61
N ARG A 382 -25.45 11.64 -8.19
CA ARG A 382 -25.67 11.22 -6.80
C ARG A 382 -24.65 10.18 -6.32
N HIS A 383 -24.26 9.24 -7.17
CA HIS A 383 -23.34 8.14 -6.78
C HIS A 383 -21.89 8.41 -7.22
N CYS A 384 -21.67 9.23 -8.24
CA CYS A 384 -20.34 9.53 -8.81
C CYS A 384 -19.74 10.83 -8.25
N LEU A 385 -20.57 11.82 -7.91
CA LEU A 385 -20.16 13.12 -7.35
C LEU A 385 -21.09 13.54 -6.20
N PRO A 386 -21.20 12.75 -5.13
CA PRO A 386 -22.09 13.07 -4.03
C PRO A 386 -21.77 14.43 -3.41
N THR A 387 -22.80 15.17 -2.99
CA THR A 387 -22.64 16.42 -2.23
C THR A 387 -22.18 16.14 -0.80
N PRO A 388 -21.63 17.14 -0.08
CA PRO A 388 -21.31 17.01 1.34
C PRO A 388 -22.46 16.46 2.20
N GLU A 389 -23.69 16.88 1.94
CA GLU A 389 -24.90 16.43 2.65
C GLU A 389 -25.23 14.97 2.33
N GLN A 390 -25.10 14.57 1.07
CA GLN A 390 -25.31 13.18 0.64
C GLN A 390 -24.25 12.26 1.28
N ILE A 391 -22.99 12.71 1.35
CA ILE A 391 -21.92 11.99 2.04
C ILE A 391 -22.26 11.81 3.52
N ALA A 392 -22.62 12.90 4.23
CA ALA A 392 -22.98 12.81 5.64
C ALA A 392 -24.21 11.91 5.88
N SER A 393 -25.23 11.99 5.02
CA SER A 393 -26.39 11.09 5.09
C SER A 393 -26.00 9.63 4.96
N ARG A 394 -25.18 9.31 3.95
CA ARG A 394 -24.70 7.95 3.73
C ARG A 394 -23.87 7.44 4.91
N ILE A 395 -23.05 8.28 5.52
CA ILE A 395 -22.28 7.90 6.71
C ILE A 395 -23.20 7.56 7.88
N ARG A 396 -24.26 8.34 8.13
CA ARG A 396 -25.25 8.04 9.18
C ARG A 396 -25.94 6.70 8.94
N GLU A 397 -26.47 6.49 7.73
CA GLU A 397 -27.13 5.25 7.32
C GLU A 397 -26.22 4.04 7.59
N LEU A 398 -24.96 4.11 7.17
CA LEU A 398 -24.03 3.00 7.33
C LEU A 398 -23.62 2.74 8.79
N ARG A 399 -23.53 3.77 9.63
CA ARG A 399 -23.28 3.58 11.07
C ARG A 399 -24.43 2.85 11.75
N GLU A 400 -25.67 3.14 11.34
CA GLU A 400 -26.86 2.45 11.83
C GLU A 400 -26.93 1.01 11.31
N GLU A 401 -26.70 0.79 10.01
CA GLU A 401 -26.76 -0.54 9.36
C GLU A 401 -25.68 -1.50 9.84
N THR A 402 -24.43 -1.03 10.00
CA THR A 402 -23.28 -1.91 10.27
C THR A 402 -23.00 -2.09 11.76
N HIS A 403 -23.60 -1.27 12.62
CA HIS A 403 -23.27 -1.16 14.04
C HIS A 403 -21.75 -0.94 14.31
N ALA A 404 -20.99 -0.46 13.32
CA ALA A 404 -19.56 -0.24 13.45
C ALA A 404 -19.27 0.92 14.41
N HIS A 405 -18.28 0.73 15.29
CA HIS A 405 -17.90 1.73 16.28
C HIS A 405 -16.88 2.72 15.69
N ILE A 406 -17.35 3.52 14.72
CA ILE A 406 -16.50 4.50 14.03
C ILE A 406 -16.22 5.69 14.95
N SER A 407 -14.92 6.00 15.10
CA SER A 407 -14.39 7.11 15.89
C SER A 407 -13.60 8.12 15.08
N HIS A 408 -13.09 7.74 13.90
CA HIS A 408 -12.29 8.59 13.00
C HIS A 408 -12.75 8.43 11.55
N ILE A 409 -12.58 9.49 10.77
CA ILE A 409 -12.78 9.52 9.32
C ILE A 409 -11.46 9.85 8.65
N TYR A 410 -11.07 9.03 7.68
CA TYR A 410 -10.00 9.36 6.74
C TYR A 410 -10.56 9.60 5.34
N ILE A 411 -10.21 10.72 4.72
CA ILE A 411 -10.72 11.15 3.41
C ILE A 411 -9.58 11.20 2.39
N ALA A 412 -9.43 10.12 1.61
CA ALA A 412 -8.61 10.10 0.41
C ALA A 412 -9.34 10.82 -0.72
N ASN A 413 -8.72 11.84 -1.31
CA ASN A 413 -9.42 12.67 -2.29
C ASN A 413 -8.49 13.38 -3.28
N ASN A 414 -9.11 13.85 -4.36
CA ASN A 414 -8.56 14.87 -5.26
C ASN A 414 -9.56 16.02 -5.47
N ALA A 415 -10.23 16.41 -4.38
CA ALA A 415 -11.28 17.42 -4.37
C ALA A 415 -10.71 18.83 -4.29
N GLU A 416 -11.54 19.81 -4.63
CA GLU A 416 -11.23 21.22 -4.43
C GLU A 416 -11.27 21.60 -2.94
N ASP A 417 -10.42 22.52 -2.50
CA ASP A 417 -10.35 22.92 -1.08
C ASP A 417 -11.70 23.42 -0.52
N GLU A 418 -12.47 24.15 -1.31
CA GLU A 418 -13.79 24.64 -0.91
C GLU A 418 -14.78 23.48 -0.67
N PHE A 419 -14.70 22.41 -1.46
CA PHE A 419 -15.51 21.21 -1.22
C PHE A 419 -15.10 20.53 0.08
N LEU A 420 -13.79 20.43 0.37
CA LEU A 420 -13.30 19.81 1.61
C LEU A 420 -13.67 20.63 2.85
N LYS A 421 -13.59 21.98 2.77
CA LYS A 421 -14.04 22.88 3.85
C LYS A 421 -15.51 22.67 4.14
N GLU A 422 -16.34 22.63 3.10
CA GLU A 422 -17.77 22.44 3.25
C GLU A 422 -18.11 21.05 3.81
N LEU A 423 -17.44 20.00 3.31
CA LEU A 423 -17.60 18.65 3.84
C LEU A 423 -17.24 18.58 5.33
N ARG A 424 -16.15 19.21 5.76
CA ARG A 424 -15.80 19.29 7.18
C ARG A 424 -16.88 20.00 8.00
N ARG A 425 -17.43 21.09 7.47
CA ARG A 425 -18.52 21.82 8.13
C ARG A 425 -19.76 20.94 8.30
N VAL A 426 -20.18 20.26 7.25
CA VAL A 426 -21.35 19.36 7.29
C VAL A 426 -21.11 18.20 8.26
N LEU A 427 -19.94 17.57 8.24
CA LEU A 427 -19.60 16.51 9.19
C LEU A 427 -19.52 17.02 10.64
N ALA A 428 -19.04 18.23 10.86
CA ALA A 428 -19.03 18.83 12.20
C ALA A 428 -20.45 19.06 12.73
N VAL A 429 -21.37 19.54 11.89
CA VAL A 429 -22.80 19.65 12.22
C VAL A 429 -23.41 18.27 12.51
N ASP A 430 -22.93 17.23 11.83
CA ASP A 430 -23.31 15.83 12.07
C ASP A 430 -22.68 15.20 13.34
N GLY A 431 -21.93 16.00 14.11
CA GLY A 431 -21.37 15.60 15.41
C GLY A 431 -19.92 15.11 15.38
N TRP A 432 -19.22 15.20 14.25
CA TRP A 432 -17.81 14.82 14.17
C TRP A 432 -16.89 15.90 14.73
N GLY A 433 -16.03 15.52 15.68
CA GLY A 433 -14.99 16.43 16.19
C GLY A 433 -13.95 16.76 15.10
N PRO A 434 -13.41 17.99 15.05
CA PRO A 434 -12.41 18.37 14.03
C PRO A 434 -11.18 17.45 14.00
N ASN A 435 -10.69 17.04 15.18
CA ASN A 435 -9.54 16.14 15.32
C ASN A 435 -9.86 14.67 14.98
N LYS A 436 -11.09 14.37 14.54
CA LYS A 436 -11.54 13.05 14.12
C LYS A 436 -11.68 12.92 12.61
N ILE A 437 -11.44 14.00 11.86
CA ILE A 437 -11.50 14.01 10.41
C ILE A 437 -10.11 14.34 9.87
N THR A 438 -9.50 13.40 9.16
CA THR A 438 -8.21 13.57 8.50
C THR A 438 -8.36 13.45 6.99
N THR A 439 -7.81 14.37 6.22
CA THR A 439 -7.75 14.28 4.75
C THR A 439 -6.36 13.85 4.28
N SER A 440 -6.26 13.34 3.05
CA SER A 440 -4.96 13.03 2.42
C SER A 440 -3.98 14.21 2.39
N GLN A 441 -4.49 15.45 2.33
CA GLN A 441 -3.70 16.68 2.40
C GLN A 441 -3.06 16.95 3.77
N GLU A 442 -3.53 16.28 4.84
CA GLU A 442 -3.03 16.47 6.21
C GLU A 442 -2.06 15.36 6.63
N LEU A 443 -1.75 14.42 5.73
CA LEU A 443 -0.72 13.42 5.98
C LEU A 443 0.66 14.08 6.03
N GLU A 444 1.46 13.65 7.01
CA GLU A 444 2.88 13.97 7.07
C GLU A 444 3.63 13.04 6.13
N LEU A 445 3.92 13.53 4.93
CA LEU A 445 4.62 12.81 3.88
C LEU A 445 5.97 13.46 3.60
N ASN A 446 7.02 12.66 3.45
CA ASN A 446 8.28 13.13 2.88
C ASN A 446 8.20 13.10 1.35
N TRP A 447 9.23 13.61 0.67
CA TRP A 447 9.24 13.72 -0.79
C TRP A 447 8.94 12.39 -1.53
N GLN A 448 9.52 11.28 -1.08
CA GLN A 448 9.26 9.96 -1.66
C GLN A 448 7.80 9.52 -1.47
N ALA A 449 7.28 9.66 -0.24
CA ALA A 449 5.90 9.29 0.09
C ALA A 449 4.87 10.20 -0.61
N THR A 450 5.17 11.49 -0.75
CA THR A 450 4.38 12.45 -1.54
C THR A 450 4.28 11.98 -3.00
N SER A 451 5.39 11.54 -3.59
CA SER A 451 5.43 11.03 -4.97
C SER A 451 4.63 9.73 -5.18
N VAL A 452 4.25 9.03 -4.11
CA VAL A 452 3.42 7.82 -4.15
C VAL A 452 2.18 7.93 -3.27
N ASN A 453 1.72 9.15 -3.00
CA ASN A 453 0.64 9.45 -2.04
C ASN A 453 -0.65 8.65 -2.33
N ASN A 454 -0.96 8.43 -3.61
CA ASN A 454 -2.12 7.68 -4.04
C ASN A 454 -2.08 6.21 -3.55
N VAL A 455 -0.88 5.66 -3.35
CA VAL A 455 -0.70 4.31 -2.80
C VAL A 455 -0.80 4.32 -1.27
N VAL A 456 -0.33 5.41 -0.62
CA VAL A 456 -0.53 5.63 0.82
C VAL A 456 -2.03 5.67 1.14
N ASP A 457 -2.80 6.42 0.35
CA ASP A 457 -4.26 6.47 0.43
C ASP A 457 -4.88 5.07 0.32
N MET A 458 -4.54 4.34 -0.73
CA MET A 458 -5.03 2.98 -0.93
C MET A 458 -4.70 2.06 0.25
N SER A 459 -3.50 2.19 0.82
CA SER A 459 -3.09 1.39 1.97
C SER A 459 -3.97 1.67 3.18
N ILE A 460 -4.19 2.94 3.52
CA ILE A 460 -5.07 3.34 4.64
C ILE A 460 -6.51 2.87 4.39
N LEU A 461 -7.08 3.17 3.22
CA LEU A 461 -8.46 2.81 2.87
C LEU A 461 -8.69 1.30 2.89
N SER A 462 -7.72 0.52 2.40
CA SER A 462 -7.79 -0.93 2.40
C SER A 462 -7.78 -1.55 3.80
N ARG A 463 -7.42 -0.78 4.82
CA ARG A 463 -7.30 -1.23 6.22
C ARG A 463 -8.36 -0.61 7.13
N ALA A 464 -9.21 0.28 6.63
CA ALA A 464 -10.28 0.88 7.43
C ALA A 464 -11.28 -0.16 7.92
N GLU A 465 -11.83 0.02 9.13
CA GLU A 465 -12.91 -0.84 9.65
C GLU A 465 -14.14 -0.83 8.74
N LEU A 466 -14.51 0.35 8.26
CA LEU A 466 -15.53 0.55 7.25
C LEU A 466 -14.97 1.39 6.12
N PHE A 467 -15.26 1.04 4.87
CA PHE A 467 -14.84 1.79 3.69
C PHE A 467 -16.03 2.19 2.84
N ILE A 468 -16.02 3.44 2.34
CA ILE A 468 -16.95 3.94 1.33
C ILE A 468 -16.17 4.52 0.16
N GLY A 469 -16.47 4.09 -1.06
CA GLY A 469 -15.78 4.58 -2.25
C GLY A 469 -16.68 4.87 -3.44
N ASN A 470 -16.07 5.47 -4.47
CA ASN A 470 -16.74 5.74 -5.74
C ASN A 470 -16.73 4.52 -6.66
N GLY A 471 -17.91 4.01 -7.02
CA GLY A 471 -18.06 2.80 -7.84
C GLY A 471 -17.46 2.88 -9.25
N TRP A 472 -17.27 4.07 -9.83
CA TRP A 472 -16.63 4.28 -11.14
C TRP A 472 -15.13 4.58 -11.07
N SER A 473 -14.54 4.55 -9.88
CA SER A 473 -13.10 4.77 -9.75
C SER A 473 -12.33 3.46 -9.70
N THR A 474 -11.29 3.36 -10.53
CA THR A 474 -10.32 2.26 -10.46
C THR A 474 -9.47 2.29 -9.19
N LEU A 475 -9.33 3.44 -8.50
CA LEU A 475 -8.74 3.48 -7.15
C LEU A 475 -9.61 2.71 -6.17
N THR A 476 -10.92 3.01 -6.13
CA THR A 476 -11.88 2.25 -5.33
C THR A 476 -11.83 0.77 -5.68
N SER A 477 -11.78 0.43 -6.97
CA SER A 477 -11.69 -0.94 -7.46
C SER A 477 -10.48 -1.68 -6.88
N ASN A 478 -9.31 -1.02 -6.82
CA ASN A 478 -8.12 -1.59 -6.20
C ASN A 478 -8.21 -1.71 -4.67
N VAL A 479 -8.87 -0.76 -4.00
CA VAL A 479 -9.14 -0.84 -2.56
C VAL A 479 -10.08 -2.02 -2.26
N VAL A 480 -11.16 -2.17 -3.02
CA VAL A 480 -12.09 -3.31 -2.93
C VAL A 480 -11.35 -4.62 -3.11
N MET A 481 -10.55 -4.75 -4.17
CA MET A 481 -9.71 -5.92 -4.41
C MET A 481 -8.86 -6.23 -3.17
N ARG A 482 -8.13 -5.24 -2.64
CA ARG A 482 -7.24 -5.44 -1.49
C ARG A 482 -7.97 -5.78 -0.20
N ARG A 483 -9.12 -5.16 0.09
CA ARG A 483 -9.94 -5.46 1.27
C ARG A 483 -10.39 -6.92 1.25
N LEU A 484 -10.90 -7.38 0.12
CA LEU A 484 -11.42 -8.74 -0.02
C LEU A 484 -10.31 -9.80 -0.02
N THR A 485 -9.15 -9.55 -0.66
CA THR A 485 -8.03 -10.50 -0.64
C THR A 485 -7.29 -10.54 0.70
N THR A 486 -7.44 -9.52 1.54
CA THR A 486 -6.92 -9.51 2.92
C THR A 486 -7.94 -9.98 3.96
N GLY A 487 -9.08 -10.52 3.52
CA GLY A 487 -10.06 -11.18 4.39
C GLY A 487 -11.04 -10.24 5.09
N GLN A 488 -11.18 -9.00 4.65
CA GLN A 488 -12.20 -8.11 5.20
C GLN A 488 -13.59 -8.49 4.69
N SER A 489 -14.60 -8.32 5.55
CA SER A 489 -15.98 -8.66 5.18
C SER A 489 -16.45 -7.76 4.02
N PRO A 490 -17.14 -8.33 3.01
CA PRO A 490 -17.83 -7.54 2.00
C PRO A 490 -18.81 -6.50 2.58
N GLU A 491 -19.38 -6.75 3.77
CA GLU A 491 -20.28 -5.83 4.47
C GLU A 491 -19.60 -4.50 4.85
N SER A 492 -18.30 -4.58 5.13
CA SER A 492 -17.47 -3.42 5.48
C SER A 492 -17.03 -2.60 4.25
N THR A 493 -17.41 -3.02 3.05
CA THR A 493 -16.98 -2.43 1.79
C THR A 493 -18.20 -1.88 1.05
N ARG A 494 -18.38 -0.55 1.16
CA ARG A 494 -19.55 0.15 0.64
C ARG A 494 -19.18 1.09 -0.50
N LEU A 495 -20.17 1.42 -1.31
CA LEU A 495 -20.07 2.40 -2.39
C LEU A 495 -21.12 3.51 -2.17
N TRP A 496 -20.87 4.66 -2.80
CA TRP A 496 -21.81 5.78 -2.87
C TRP A 496 -23.10 5.42 -3.59
#